data_AF-X0UJ74-F1
#
_entry.id   AF-X0UJ74-F1
#
_cell.length_a   1.000
_cell.length_b   1.000
_cell.length_c   1.000
_cell.angle_alpha   90.00
_cell.angle_beta   90.00
_cell.angle_gamma   90.00
#
_symmetry.space_group_name_H-M   'P 1'
#
loop_
_entity.id
_entity.type
_entity.pdbx_description
1 polymer ?
#
loop_
_entity_poly.entity_id
_entity_poly.type
_entity_poly.pdbx_seq_one_letter_code
_entity_poly.pdbx_strand_id
1 'polypeptide(L)'
;MLIIEGSDCLGKTTLAKKIVLKMMEKGYPTIYSHMGRPNEQLFDFFLDYKKMINPCAVMDRFHLGGLAYHHGKISPPRLEIINAWIRSVGGLIVVLYAGNGIQYRERLKNDERG
;
A
#
# COMPACT_ATOMS: atom_id res chain seq x y z
N MET A 1 2.46 3.01 11.35
CA MET A 1 2.33 3.07 9.88
C MET A 1 0.96 2.55 9.52
N LEU A 2 0.18 3.27 8.71
CA LEU A 2 -1.06 2.73 8.14
C LEU A 2 -0.81 2.44 6.66
N ILE A 3 -1.04 1.22 6.22
CA ILE A 3 -0.88 0.82 4.82
C ILE A 3 -2.26 0.60 4.21
N ILE A 4 -2.50 1.19 3.04
CA ILE A 4 -3.73 1.01 2.27
C ILE A 4 -3.40 0.26 0.98
N GLU A 5 -3.89 -0.97 0.89
CA GLU A 5 -3.70 -1.88 -0.24
C GLU A 5 -5.03 -2.12 -0.96
N GLY A 6 -4.98 -2.69 -2.16
CA GLY A 6 -6.16 -3.06 -2.94
C GLY A 6 -6.00 -2.79 -4.43
N SER A 7 -6.96 -3.26 -5.22
CA SER A 7 -6.97 -3.09 -6.68
C SER A 7 -7.11 -1.62 -7.11
N ASP A 8 -6.82 -1.34 -8.37
CA ASP A 8 -6.91 0.01 -8.94
C ASP A 8 -8.34 0.56 -8.89
N CYS A 9 -8.52 1.88 -8.93
CA CYS A 9 -9.83 2.55 -8.96
C CYS A 9 -10.75 2.35 -7.74
N LEU A 10 -10.26 1.78 -6.63
CA LEU A 10 -11.01 1.64 -5.37
C LEU A 10 -11.00 2.89 -4.47
N GLY A 11 -10.37 3.98 -4.91
CA GLY A 11 -10.27 5.21 -4.11
C GLY A 11 -9.21 5.17 -3.01
N LYS A 12 -8.23 4.26 -3.07
CA LYS A 12 -7.14 4.11 -2.09
C LYS A 12 -6.39 5.42 -1.83
N THR A 13 -5.91 6.08 -2.89
CA THR A 13 -5.20 7.36 -2.82
C THR A 13 -6.05 8.44 -2.16
N THR A 14 -7.34 8.51 -2.52
CA THR A 14 -8.28 9.46 -1.92
C THR A 14 -8.47 9.20 -0.43
N LEU A 15 -8.64 7.94 -0.03
CA LEU A 15 -8.76 7.54 1.36
C LEU A 15 -7.49 7.86 2.16
N ALA A 16 -6.32 7.49 1.64
CA ALA A 16 -5.02 7.75 2.27
C ALA A 16 -4.82 9.24 2.56
N LYS A 17 -5.03 10.11 1.57
CA LYS A 17 -4.92 11.56 1.73
C LYS A 17 -5.92 12.11 2.76
N LYS A 18 -7.18 11.65 2.73
CA LYS A 18 -8.19 12.06 3.72
C LYS A 18 -7.80 11.66 5.14
N ILE A 19 -7.25 10.47 5.35
CA ILE A 19 -6.78 10.03 6.67
C ILE A 19 -5.64 10.92 7.16
N VAL A 20 -4.65 11.21 6.30
CA VAL A 20 -3.53 12.10 6.68
C VAL A 20 -4.05 13.46 7.15
N LEU A 21 -4.95 14.09 6.37
CA LEU A 21 -5.57 15.37 6.75
C LEU A 21 -6.26 15.28 8.12
N LYS A 22 -7.08 14.23 8.34
CA LYS A 22 -7.78 14.03 9.62
C LYS A 22 -6.84 13.76 10.80
N MET A 23 -5.71 13.11 10.58
CA MET A 23 -4.73 12.88 11.63
C MET A 23 -3.96 14.17 11.97
N MET A 24 -3.60 14.96 10.95
CA MET A 24 -2.97 16.26 11.13
C MET A 24 -3.88 17.26 11.86
N GLU A 25 -5.18 17.30 11.51
CA GLU A 25 -6.20 18.09 12.24
C GLU A 25 -6.24 17.76 13.75
N LYS A 26 -5.90 16.51 14.11
CA LYS A 26 -5.85 16.04 15.50
C LYS A 26 -4.48 16.22 16.16
N GLY A 27 -3.52 16.86 15.50
CA GLY A 27 -2.17 17.11 16.02
C GLY A 27 -1.19 15.95 15.88
N TYR A 28 -1.53 14.88 15.14
CA TYR A 28 -0.59 13.80 14.86
C TYR A 28 0.29 14.16 13.66
N PRO A 29 1.64 14.04 13.74
CA PRO A 29 2.58 14.40 12.68
C PRO A 29 2.60 13.35 11.56
N THR A 30 1.47 13.18 10.89
CA THR A 30 1.24 12.10 9.92
C THR A 30 1.65 12.53 8.52
N ILE A 31 2.39 11.68 7.80
CA ILE A 31 2.83 11.95 6.42
C ILE A 31 2.12 11.04 5.43
N TYR A 32 1.82 11.58 4.25
CA TYR A 32 1.40 10.77 3.10
C TYR A 32 2.62 10.20 2.39
N SER A 33 2.57 8.94 1.99
CA SER A 33 3.56 8.32 1.11
C SER A 33 2.87 7.39 0.12
N HIS A 34 3.48 7.21 -1.05
CA HIS A 34 2.93 6.38 -2.11
C HIS A 34 4.03 5.52 -2.71
N MET A 35 3.77 4.21 -2.84
CA MET A 35 4.68 3.31 -3.53
C MET A 35 4.20 3.08 -4.97
N GLY A 36 4.97 3.61 -5.93
CA GLY A 36 4.82 3.27 -7.34
C GLY A 36 5.33 1.85 -7.65
N ARG A 37 5.23 1.44 -8.92
CA ARG A 37 5.77 0.14 -9.35
C ARG A 37 7.32 0.17 -9.26
N PRO A 38 7.94 -0.68 -8.43
CA PRO A 38 9.40 -0.70 -8.30
C PRO A 38 10.07 -1.23 -9.57
N ASN A 39 11.27 -0.71 -9.87
CA ASN A 39 12.14 -1.25 -10.90
C ASN A 39 12.76 -2.56 -10.40
N GLU A 40 12.51 -3.68 -11.09
CA GLU A 40 12.94 -5.00 -10.61
C GLU A 40 14.44 -5.25 -10.60
N GLN A 41 15.20 -4.49 -11.38
CA GLN A 41 16.66 -4.61 -11.44
C GLN A 41 17.34 -3.87 -10.29
N LEU A 42 16.67 -2.85 -9.73
CA LEU A 42 17.25 -1.97 -8.72
C LEU A 42 16.64 -2.17 -7.33
N PHE A 43 15.41 -2.66 -7.25
CA PHE A 43 14.67 -2.78 -6.00
C PHE A 43 14.87 -4.14 -5.36
N ASP A 44 15.38 -4.15 -4.13
CA ASP A 44 15.41 -5.34 -3.28
C ASP A 44 14.05 -5.52 -2.61
N PHE A 45 13.24 -6.43 -3.15
CA PHE A 45 11.90 -6.82 -2.65
C PHE A 45 11.89 -7.41 -1.23
N PHE A 46 13.00 -7.40 -0.51
CA PHE A 46 13.07 -7.71 0.91
C PHE A 46 13.59 -6.51 1.71
N LEU A 47 14.81 -6.05 1.41
CA LEU A 47 15.49 -5.05 2.23
C LEU A 47 14.95 -3.63 2.03
N ASP A 48 14.50 -3.27 0.82
CA ASP A 48 14.07 -1.90 0.55
C ASP A 48 12.71 -1.59 1.20
N TYR A 49 11.84 -2.59 1.36
CA TYR A 49 10.63 -2.42 2.18
C TYR A 49 10.96 -2.00 3.60
N LYS A 50 12.00 -2.58 4.23
CA LYS A 50 12.39 -2.22 5.60
C LYS A 50 12.73 -0.73 5.72
N LYS A 51 13.46 -0.18 4.74
CA LYS A 51 13.89 1.23 4.73
C LYS A 51 12.71 2.21 4.61
N MET A 52 11.60 1.76 4.04
CA MET A 52 10.40 2.57 3.84
C MET A 52 9.42 2.55 5.03
N ILE A 53 9.69 1.73 6.06
CA ILE A 53 8.81 1.64 7.22
C ILE A 53 8.92 2.94 8.05
N ASN A 54 7.80 3.62 8.18
CA ASN A 54 7.69 4.83 8.99
C ASN A 54 6.43 4.78 9.88
N PRO A 55 6.56 4.80 11.22
CA PRO A 55 5.43 4.75 12.14
C PRO A 55 4.37 5.84 11.89
N CYS A 56 4.79 7.02 11.42
CA CYS A 56 3.95 8.18 11.19
C CYS A 56 3.40 8.27 9.75
N ALA A 57 3.68 7.30 8.88
CA ALA A 57 3.21 7.34 7.50
C ALA A 57 1.86 6.65 7.31
N VAL A 58 1.02 7.27 6.47
CA VAL A 58 -0.05 6.59 5.72
C VAL A 58 0.48 6.29 4.33
N MET A 59 0.66 5.01 4.04
CA MET A 59 1.26 4.50 2.82
C MET A 59 0.18 3.99 1.86
N ASP A 60 0.04 4.63 0.70
CA ASP A 60 -0.78 4.17 -0.41
C ASP A 60 0.03 3.18 -1.26
N ARG A 61 -0.31 1.88 -1.13
CA ARG A 61 0.42 0.71 -1.64
C ARG A 61 1.76 0.46 -0.96
N PHE A 62 2.09 -0.81 -0.74
CA PHE A 62 3.36 -1.22 -0.18
C PHE A 62 3.78 -2.59 -0.72
N HIS A 63 3.99 -3.58 0.15
CA HIS A 63 4.59 -4.87 -0.19
C HIS A 63 3.63 -5.87 -0.83
N LEU A 64 2.31 -5.72 -0.69
CA LEU A 64 1.38 -6.67 -1.34
C LEU A 64 1.35 -6.50 -2.86
N GLY A 65 1.68 -5.31 -3.37
CA GLY A 65 1.91 -5.09 -4.80
C GLY A 65 3.06 -5.96 -5.36
N GLY A 66 4.08 -6.26 -4.54
CA GLY A 66 5.14 -7.19 -4.90
C GLY A 66 4.64 -8.62 -5.13
N LEU A 67 3.66 -9.06 -4.35
CA LEU A 67 3.04 -10.38 -4.54
C LEU A 67 2.14 -10.42 -5.79
N ALA A 68 1.37 -9.35 -6.02
CA ALA A 68 0.39 -9.30 -7.09
C ALA A 68 1.02 -9.11 -8.48
N TYR A 69 2.07 -8.28 -8.59
CA TYR A 69 2.62 -7.84 -9.88
C TYR A 69 4.05 -8.31 -10.16
N HIS A 70 4.76 -8.88 -9.17
CA HIS A 70 6.15 -9.28 -9.29
C HIS A 70 6.36 -10.73 -8.85
N HIS A 71 5.94 -11.65 -9.72
CA HIS A 71 5.95 -13.09 -9.45
C HIS A 71 7.31 -13.61 -8.97
N GLY A 72 7.31 -14.31 -7.83
CA GLY A 72 8.49 -14.96 -7.27
C GLY A 72 9.49 -14.04 -6.57
N LYS A 73 9.27 -12.71 -6.51
CA LYS A 73 10.21 -11.79 -5.85
C LYS A 73 10.11 -11.81 -4.33
N ILE A 74 8.92 -12.08 -3.79
CA ILE A 74 8.68 -12.21 -2.35
C ILE A 74 8.28 -13.66 -2.06
N SER A 75 9.16 -14.39 -1.38
CA SER A 75 8.85 -15.72 -0.87
C SER A 75 7.99 -15.65 0.39
N PRO A 76 7.25 -16.73 0.76
CA PRO A 76 6.44 -16.74 1.97
C PRO A 76 7.23 -16.37 3.25
N PRO A 77 8.45 -16.90 3.50
CA PRO A 77 9.22 -16.50 4.68
C PRO A 77 9.60 -15.01 4.68
N ARG A 78 9.92 -14.43 3.51
CA ARG A 78 10.21 -12.99 3.39
C ARG A 78 8.98 -12.15 3.67
N LEU A 79 7.81 -12.59 3.21
CA LEU A 79 6.54 -11.92 3.49
C LEU A 79 6.23 -11.90 4.99
N GLU A 80 6.44 -13.00 5.70
CA GLU A 80 6.26 -13.07 7.15
C GLU A 80 7.17 -12.09 7.90
N ILE A 81 8.45 -12.00 7.49
CA ILE A 81 9.41 -11.07 8.08
C ILE A 81 9.03 -9.61 7.79
N ILE A 82 8.62 -9.28 6.56
CA ILE A 82 8.14 -7.94 6.22
C ILE A 82 6.93 -7.56 7.09
N ASN A 83 5.97 -8.47 7.24
CA ASN A 83 4.82 -8.28 8.12
C ASN A 83 5.23 -8.12 9.60
N ALA A 84 6.24 -8.85 10.07
CA ALA A 84 6.77 -8.70 11.43
C ALA A 84 7.39 -7.31 11.63
N TRP A 85 8.14 -6.77 10.67
CA TRP A 85 8.67 -5.41 10.74
C TRP A 85 7.55 -4.37 10.81
N ILE A 86 6.51 -4.52 9.99
CA ILE A 86 5.33 -3.63 10.03
C ILE A 86 4.67 -3.69 11.41
N ARG A 87 4.47 -4.90 11.96
CA ARG A 87 3.89 -5.08 13.30
C ARG A 87 4.75 -4.47 14.41
N SER A 88 6.07 -4.57 14.31
CA SER A 88 6.98 -4.02 15.34
C SER A 88 6.89 -2.50 15.52
N VAL A 89 6.37 -1.77 14.52
CA VAL A 89 6.12 -0.32 14.60
C VAL A 89 4.64 0.01 14.86
N GLY A 90 3.86 -0.96 15.32
CA GLY A 90 2.40 -0.81 15.50
C GLY A 90 1.66 -0.60 14.18
N GLY A 91 2.18 -1.15 13.09
CA GLY A 91 1.62 -0.96 11.76
C GLY A 91 0.30 -1.70 11.55
N LEU A 92 -0.59 -1.11 10.76
CA LEU A 92 -1.86 -1.69 10.34
C LEU A 92 -1.95 -1.72 8.82
N ILE A 93 -2.44 -2.84 8.26
CA ILE A 93 -2.69 -2.99 6.83
C ILE A 93 -4.20 -3.05 6.61
N VAL A 94 -4.72 -2.15 5.78
CA VAL A 94 -6.12 -2.12 5.34
C VAL A 94 -6.15 -2.48 3.86
N VAL A 95 -6.82 -3.58 3.53
CA VAL A 95 -7.03 -4.03 2.15
C VAL A 95 -8.42 -3.62 1.70
N LEU A 96 -8.50 -2.72 0.72
CA LEU A 96 -9.74 -2.36 0.06
C LEU A 96 -10.05 -3.36 -1.05
N TYR A 97 -11.30 -3.79 -1.12
CA TYR A 97 -11.80 -4.65 -2.19
C TYR A 97 -13.14 -4.12 -2.70
N ALA A 98 -13.44 -4.41 -3.98
CA ALA A 98 -14.75 -4.12 -4.53
C ALA A 98 -15.76 -5.16 -4.04
N GLY A 99 -16.80 -4.72 -3.32
CA GLY A 99 -17.92 -5.59 -2.96
C GLY A 99 -18.76 -6.02 -4.17
N ASN A 100 -18.75 -5.24 -5.26
CA ASN A 100 -19.45 -5.54 -6.51
C ASN A 100 -18.49 -5.52 -7.71
N GLY A 101 -18.17 -6.70 -8.22
CA GLY A 101 -17.24 -6.86 -9.35
C GLY A 101 -17.75 -6.31 -10.69
N ILE A 102 -19.07 -6.20 -10.89
CA ILE A 102 -19.65 -5.67 -12.14
C ILE A 102 -19.40 -4.16 -12.21
N GLN A 103 -19.85 -3.42 -11.18
CA GLN A 103 -19.61 -1.98 -11.09
C GLN A 103 -18.12 -1.63 -11.11
N TYR A 104 -17.29 -2.49 -10.52
CA TYR A 104 -15.85 -2.33 -10.55
C TYR A 104 -15.28 -2.37 -11.97
N ARG A 105 -15.68 -3.38 -12.77
CA ARG A 105 -15.25 -3.51 -14.17
C ARG A 105 -15.75 -2.37 -15.03
N GLU A 106 -16.96 -1.87 -14.80
CA GLU A 106 -17.49 -0.69 -15.49
C GLU A 106 -16.65 0.56 -15.18
N ARG A 107 -16.28 0.77 -13.91
CA ARG A 107 -15.40 1.87 -13.52
C ARG A 107 -14.01 1.77 -14.15
N LEU A 108 -13.44 0.55 -14.23
CA LEU A 108 -12.16 0.33 -14.89
C LEU A 108 -12.21 0.75 -16.37
N LYS A 109 -13.26 0.36 -17.10
CA LYS A 109 -13.42 0.74 -18.53
C LYS A 109 -13.48 2.25 -18.77
N ASN A 110 -13.91 3.02 -17.77
CA ASN A 110 -14.05 4.47 -17.86
C ASN A 110 -12.82 5.22 -17.32
N ASP A 111 -11.79 4.52 -16.82
CA ASP A 111 -10.53 5.15 -16.41
C ASP A 111 -9.61 5.28 -17.63
N GLU A 112 -9.50 6.48 -18.19
CA GLU A 112 -8.71 6.78 -19.40
C GLU A 112 -7.19 6.52 -19.24
N ARG A 113 -6.74 6.10 -18.06
CA ARG A 113 -5.34 5.76 -17.75
C ARG A 113 -4.99 4.30 -18.06
N GLY A 114 -5.93 3.48 -18.53
CA GLY A 114 -5.70 2.11 -18.99
C GLY A 114 -6.97 1.29 -19.13
#